data_AF-A0A971E1L4-F1
#
_entry.id   AF-A0A971E1L4-F1
#
_cell.length_a   1.000
_cell.length_b   1.000
_cell.length_c   1.000
_cell.angle_alpha   90.00
_cell.angle_beta   90.00
_cell.angle_gamma   90.00
#
_symmetry.space_group_name_H-M   'P 1'
#
loop_
_entity.id
_entity.type
_entity.pdbx_description
1 polymer ?
#
loop_
_entity_poly.entity_id
_entity_poly.type
_entity_poly.pdbx_seq_one_letter_code
_entity_poly.pdbx_strand_id
1 'polypeptide(L)'
;MENQNILTFPVGYHRFHNKQLFNYQLNRWHSLGYLAYDDLKNAGERIRKFDDWKPVMLELAGRKQDKKKNIEAAFYYRAAEFYTLYGQENKEALYDKFIDLFYSNMPLDGVLVDKVPYDESFLHILKIPNKTGIKKGTVLLHIGFDSFIEEFYSIALYFTINGYEVIAFDGPGQGKTIKKYNVPFNFEWEKPVKVILDYYRISEAALVGISLGGWLCLRAAAFEPRIKWVISTGGAYDYYKIAPAMARWTMDFFKKYMREGSNKVALKGIEKGGMEAWRNSNIMYITKIDVPMDAFEYAWQMNSENLHADKIKQDVMVITGRDDHFIPFRLHAPLIKSLKNAKSVTDIVFTKKDHASNHCSTGNIKLSLDTMINWLDKKIKEK
;
A
#
# COMPACT_ATOMS: atom_id res chain seq x y z
N MET A 1 14.79 -26.66 0.97
CA MET A 1 14.74 -26.40 2.42
C MET A 1 15.01 -24.93 2.80
N GLU A 2 15.06 -23.97 1.85
CA GLU A 2 15.25 -22.52 2.14
C GLU A 2 13.94 -21.69 2.20
N ASN A 3 12.79 -22.25 1.82
CA ASN A 3 11.55 -21.48 1.64
C ASN A 3 10.66 -21.28 2.89
N GLN A 4 11.08 -21.75 4.08
CA GLN A 4 10.25 -21.62 5.29
C GLN A 4 10.26 -20.23 5.94
N ASN A 5 11.15 -19.31 5.52
CA ASN A 5 11.35 -18.03 6.23
C ASN A 5 10.55 -16.84 5.66
N ILE A 6 9.90 -16.96 4.50
CA ILE A 6 9.19 -15.85 3.82
C ILE A 6 7.81 -15.56 4.43
N LEU A 7 7.26 -16.51 5.19
CA LEU A 7 5.98 -16.37 5.90
C LEU A 7 6.15 -16.10 7.41
N THR A 8 7.36 -15.70 7.81
CA THR A 8 7.63 -15.24 9.17
C THR A 8 7.28 -13.76 9.26
N PHE A 9 6.28 -13.42 10.07
CA PHE A 9 5.90 -12.03 10.36
C PHE A 9 6.26 -11.71 11.82
N PRO A 10 7.38 -11.00 12.07
CA PRO A 10 7.78 -10.61 13.41
C PRO A 10 6.69 -9.81 14.14
N VAL A 11 6.60 -10.03 15.46
CA VAL A 11 5.66 -9.32 16.33
C VAL A 11 6.42 -8.29 17.17
N GLY A 12 5.94 -7.06 17.14
CA GLY A 12 6.48 -5.90 17.85
C GLY A 12 6.60 -4.68 16.95
N TYR A 13 6.23 -3.51 17.50
CA TYR A 13 6.60 -2.22 16.92
C TYR A 13 7.75 -1.63 17.74
N HIS A 14 8.93 -1.64 17.16
CA HIS A 14 10.18 -1.37 17.85
C HIS A 14 10.62 0.08 17.69
N ARG A 15 11.40 0.56 18.65
CA ARG A 15 11.99 1.91 18.60
C ARG A 15 13.38 1.84 17.95
N PHE A 16 13.40 1.72 16.63
CA PHE A 16 14.64 1.80 15.84
C PHE A 16 15.13 3.24 15.67
N HIS A 17 14.24 4.24 15.67
CA HIS A 17 14.60 5.64 15.53
C HIS A 17 13.64 6.56 16.33
N ASN A 18 14.13 7.70 16.80
CA ASN A 18 13.32 8.72 17.51
C ASN A 18 12.36 9.55 16.64
N LYS A 19 12.47 9.47 15.31
CA LYS A 19 11.64 10.24 14.36
C LYS A 19 10.64 9.27 13.77
N GLN A 20 9.36 9.54 13.94
CA GLN A 20 8.28 8.64 13.52
C GLN A 20 8.42 8.21 12.06
N LEU A 21 8.80 9.12 11.17
CA LEU A 21 9.03 8.86 9.75
C LEU A 21 9.96 7.65 9.51
N PHE A 22 11.19 7.72 10.04
CA PHE A 22 12.18 6.67 9.86
C PHE A 22 11.84 5.42 10.66
N ASN A 23 11.33 5.60 11.88
CA ASN A 23 10.95 4.49 12.75
C ASN A 23 9.88 3.61 12.09
N TYR A 24 8.87 4.24 11.48
CA TYR A 24 7.80 3.52 10.80
C TYR A 24 8.34 2.72 9.61
N GLN A 25 9.14 3.32 8.74
CA GLN A 25 9.67 2.59 7.57
C GLN A 25 10.59 1.43 7.97
N LEU A 26 11.44 1.59 8.99
CA LEU A 26 12.25 0.48 9.49
C LEU A 26 11.35 -0.65 10.04
N ASN A 27 10.31 -0.31 10.80
CA ASN A 27 9.35 -1.31 11.29
C ASN A 27 8.54 -1.97 10.18
N ARG A 28 8.18 -1.25 9.12
CA ARG A 28 7.45 -1.78 7.96
C ARG A 28 8.18 -2.98 7.38
N TRP A 29 9.47 -2.83 7.05
CA TRP A 29 10.27 -3.90 6.48
C TRP A 29 10.52 -5.06 7.44
N HIS A 30 10.69 -4.75 8.74
CA HIS A 30 10.80 -5.78 9.76
C HIS A 30 9.51 -6.60 9.89
N SER A 31 8.37 -5.92 9.95
CA SER A 31 7.05 -6.52 10.19
C SER A 31 6.59 -7.40 9.03
N LEU A 32 7.06 -7.12 7.81
CA LEU A 32 6.84 -7.95 6.64
C LEU A 32 7.76 -9.19 6.59
N GLY A 33 8.72 -9.31 7.52
CA GLY A 33 9.63 -10.45 7.64
C GLY A 33 10.90 -10.35 6.81
N TYR A 34 11.10 -9.26 6.06
CA TYR A 34 12.18 -9.19 5.08
C TYR A 34 13.51 -8.67 5.65
N LEU A 35 13.47 -7.79 6.64
CA LEU A 35 14.68 -7.19 7.20
C LEU A 35 14.86 -7.54 8.69
N ALA A 36 16.08 -7.94 9.05
CA ALA A 36 16.42 -8.39 10.39
C ALA A 36 16.45 -7.24 11.40
N TYR A 37 16.04 -7.53 12.63
CA TYR A 37 15.97 -6.55 13.72
C TYR A 37 17.29 -5.81 13.96
N ASP A 38 18.41 -6.53 14.08
CA ASP A 38 19.70 -5.94 14.43
C ASP A 38 20.24 -4.99 13.35
N ASP A 39 20.03 -5.33 12.07
CA ASP A 39 20.44 -4.44 10.98
C ASP A 39 19.64 -3.13 11.03
N LEU A 40 18.33 -3.21 11.27
CA LEU A 40 17.44 -2.05 11.31
C LEU A 40 17.69 -1.17 12.54
N LYS A 41 18.03 -1.78 13.67
CA LYS A 41 18.52 -1.07 14.85
C LYS A 41 19.79 -0.28 14.51
N ASN A 42 20.79 -0.93 13.88
CA ASN A 42 22.01 -0.26 13.47
C ASN A 42 21.75 0.86 12.44
N ALA A 43 20.88 0.61 11.46
CA ALA A 43 20.49 1.62 10.47
C ALA A 43 19.86 2.84 11.15
N GLY A 44 18.93 2.61 12.09
CA GLY A 44 18.25 3.67 12.83
C GLY A 44 19.18 4.55 13.68
N GLU A 45 20.28 3.99 14.20
CA GLU A 45 21.32 4.75 14.93
C GLU A 45 22.20 5.61 14.00
N ARG A 46 22.31 5.23 12.73
CA ARG A 46 23.15 5.90 11.73
C ARG A 46 22.42 7.02 10.98
N ILE A 47 21.10 6.89 10.82
CA ILE A 47 20.28 7.90 10.14
C ILE A 47 20.02 9.07 11.10
N ARG A 48 20.33 10.30 10.69
CA ARG A 48 20.08 11.53 11.48
C ARG A 48 19.17 12.50 10.73
N LYS A 49 19.37 12.61 9.42
CA LYS A 49 18.58 13.42 8.47
C LYS A 49 18.15 12.57 7.26
N PHE A 50 17.28 13.15 6.44
CA PHE A 50 16.66 12.44 5.31
C PHE A 50 17.69 11.91 4.31
N ASP A 51 18.73 12.70 4.01
CA ASP A 51 19.77 12.32 3.05
C ASP A 51 20.65 11.16 3.50
N ASP A 52 20.68 10.85 4.81
CA ASP A 52 21.45 9.72 5.34
C ASP A 52 20.78 8.38 4.99
N TRP A 53 19.46 8.38 4.71
CA TRP A 53 18.68 7.16 4.50
C TRP A 53 19.21 6.34 3.33
N LYS A 54 19.27 6.94 2.14
CA LYS A 54 19.68 6.26 0.91
C LYS A 54 21.07 5.60 1.02
N PRO A 55 22.15 6.29 1.40
CA PRO A 55 23.47 5.67 1.49
C PRO A 55 23.53 4.56 2.55
N VAL A 56 22.85 4.71 3.71
CA VAL A 56 22.79 3.65 4.72
C VAL A 56 22.09 2.40 4.18
N MET A 57 20.97 2.55 3.49
CA MET A 57 20.26 1.43 2.88
C MET A 57 21.10 0.75 1.79
N LEU A 58 21.78 1.51 0.93
CA LEU A 58 22.62 0.95 -0.14
C LEU A 58 23.83 0.18 0.39
N GLU A 59 24.47 0.69 1.44
CA GLU A 59 25.57 -0.04 2.10
C GLU A 59 25.09 -1.37 2.68
N LEU A 60 23.93 -1.37 3.36
CA LEU A 60 23.33 -2.60 3.89
C LEU A 60 22.94 -3.55 2.76
N ALA A 61 22.42 -3.04 1.64
CA ALA A 61 22.14 -3.85 0.46
C ALA A 61 23.41 -4.57 -0.05
N GLY A 62 24.52 -3.83 -0.23
CA GLY A 62 25.79 -4.40 -0.66
C GLY A 62 26.30 -5.49 0.29
N ARG A 63 26.31 -5.22 1.60
CA ARG A 63 26.71 -6.22 2.62
C ARG A 63 25.86 -7.49 2.59
N LYS A 64 24.57 -7.38 2.24
CA LYS A 64 23.69 -8.56 2.09
C LYS A 64 24.00 -9.32 0.81
N GLN A 65 24.26 -8.64 -0.31
CA GLN A 65 24.68 -9.31 -1.54
C GLN A 65 26.02 -10.06 -1.38
N ASP A 66 27.00 -9.47 -0.69
CA ASP A 66 28.29 -10.13 -0.41
C ASP A 66 28.11 -11.45 0.37
N LYS A 67 27.07 -11.50 1.21
CA LYS A 67 26.68 -12.68 1.99
C LYS A 67 25.67 -13.58 1.27
N LYS A 68 25.37 -13.32 -0.01
CA LYS A 68 24.36 -14.02 -0.83
C LYS A 68 22.94 -13.98 -0.25
N LYS A 69 22.64 -12.97 0.56
CA LYS A 69 21.33 -12.69 1.16
C LYS A 69 20.51 -11.77 0.25
N ASN A 70 20.18 -12.29 -0.93
CA ASN A 70 19.67 -11.47 -2.04
C ASN A 70 18.28 -10.87 -1.79
N ILE A 71 17.41 -11.56 -1.04
CA ILE A 71 16.08 -11.02 -0.70
C ILE A 71 16.20 -9.86 0.30
N GLU A 72 17.01 -9.99 1.35
CA GLU A 72 17.25 -8.87 2.24
C GLU A 72 17.91 -7.69 1.49
N ALA A 73 18.85 -7.97 0.58
CA ALA A 73 19.43 -6.94 -0.28
C ALA A 73 18.38 -6.24 -1.14
N ALA A 74 17.44 -6.99 -1.74
CA ALA A 74 16.33 -6.43 -2.52
C ALA A 74 15.54 -5.43 -1.68
N PHE A 75 15.17 -5.80 -0.45
CA PHE A 75 14.39 -4.91 0.42
C PHE A 75 15.18 -3.69 0.92
N TYR A 76 16.50 -3.75 1.00
CA TYR A 76 17.32 -2.55 1.21
C TYR A 76 17.38 -1.65 -0.04
N TYR A 77 17.49 -2.20 -1.24
CA TYR A 77 17.34 -1.41 -2.48
C TYR A 77 15.95 -0.77 -2.56
N ARG A 78 14.91 -1.51 -2.19
CA ARG A 78 13.55 -1.00 -2.10
C ARG A 78 13.43 0.14 -1.10
N ALA A 79 14.01 -0.01 0.09
CA ALA A 79 14.05 1.04 1.10
C ALA A 79 14.78 2.28 0.59
N ALA A 80 15.91 2.12 -0.10
CA ALA A 80 16.64 3.23 -0.73
C ALA A 80 15.80 3.92 -1.83
N GLU A 81 15.14 3.14 -2.69
CA GLU A 81 14.25 3.63 -3.73
C GLU A 81 13.12 4.46 -3.13
N PHE A 82 12.56 4.00 -2.01
CA PHE A 82 11.40 4.60 -1.36
C PHE A 82 11.59 6.10 -1.19
N TYR A 83 12.63 6.54 -0.47
CA TYR A 83 12.90 7.96 -0.21
C TYR A 83 13.75 8.68 -1.27
N THR A 84 14.03 8.04 -2.41
CA THR A 84 14.61 8.75 -3.56
C THR A 84 13.48 9.51 -4.29
N LEU A 85 13.69 10.79 -4.60
CA LEU A 85 12.66 11.62 -5.26
C LEU A 85 12.50 11.25 -6.74
N TYR A 86 11.32 11.48 -7.31
CA TYR A 86 11.14 11.33 -8.76
C TYR A 86 11.96 12.36 -9.53
N GLY A 87 12.49 11.93 -10.67
CA GLY A 87 13.42 12.73 -11.47
C GLY A 87 14.86 12.77 -10.94
N GLN A 88 15.13 12.26 -9.73
CA GLN A 88 16.51 12.07 -9.29
C GLN A 88 17.16 10.89 -10.01
N GLU A 89 18.44 11.08 -10.35
CA GLU A 89 19.28 10.05 -10.93
C GLU A 89 19.26 8.79 -10.04
N ASN A 90 19.18 7.63 -10.70
CA ASN A 90 19.16 6.30 -10.11
C ASN A 90 17.85 5.83 -9.45
N LYS A 91 16.76 6.61 -9.33
CA LYS A 91 15.50 6.06 -8.76
C LYS A 91 14.99 4.85 -9.54
N GLU A 92 14.97 4.95 -10.87
CA GLU A 92 14.57 3.83 -11.73
C GLU A 92 15.55 2.65 -11.66
N ALA A 93 16.86 2.91 -11.61
CA ALA A 93 17.85 1.85 -11.44
C ALA A 93 17.70 1.10 -10.10
N LEU A 94 17.32 1.80 -9.02
CA LEU A 94 17.04 1.17 -7.73
C LEU A 94 15.77 0.32 -7.76
N TYR A 95 14.74 0.79 -8.47
CA TYR A 95 13.54 0.00 -8.74
C TYR A 95 13.89 -1.28 -9.51
N ASP A 96 14.61 -1.16 -10.63
CA ASP A 96 14.99 -2.30 -11.47
C ASP A 96 15.84 -3.29 -10.67
N LYS A 97 16.78 -2.80 -9.84
CA LYS A 97 17.58 -3.65 -8.95
C LYS A 97 16.74 -4.42 -7.92
N PHE A 98 15.73 -3.78 -7.34
CA PHE A 98 14.79 -4.46 -6.42
C PHE A 98 14.01 -5.56 -7.16
N ILE A 99 13.44 -5.24 -8.32
CA ILE A 99 12.66 -6.16 -9.14
C ILE A 99 13.52 -7.36 -9.57
N ASP A 100 14.72 -7.13 -10.09
CA ASP A 100 15.62 -8.19 -10.54
C ASP A 100 15.96 -9.15 -9.40
N LEU A 101 16.33 -8.63 -8.23
CA LEU A 101 16.64 -9.47 -7.07
C LEU A 101 15.41 -10.20 -6.55
N PHE A 102 14.24 -9.56 -6.54
CA PHE A 102 12.99 -10.18 -6.13
C PHE A 102 12.65 -11.37 -7.03
N TYR A 103 12.52 -11.15 -8.35
CA TYR A 103 12.10 -12.20 -9.28
C TYR A 103 13.15 -13.32 -9.43
N SER A 104 14.43 -13.02 -9.21
CA SER A 104 15.49 -14.03 -9.29
C SER A 104 15.63 -14.91 -8.04
N ASN A 105 15.04 -14.51 -6.90
CA ASN A 105 15.28 -15.18 -5.61
C ASN A 105 14.02 -15.52 -4.82
N MET A 106 12.83 -15.02 -5.20
CA MET A 106 11.58 -15.38 -4.56
C MET A 106 11.03 -16.72 -5.09
N PRO A 107 10.31 -17.49 -4.26
CA PRO A 107 9.65 -18.71 -4.70
C PRO A 107 8.43 -18.36 -5.55
N LEU A 108 8.57 -18.46 -6.86
CA LEU A 108 7.54 -18.10 -7.85
C LEU A 108 6.89 -19.31 -8.52
N ASP A 109 7.01 -20.50 -7.92
CA ASP A 109 6.47 -21.74 -8.51
C ASP A 109 4.98 -21.59 -8.84
N GLY A 110 4.64 -21.70 -10.12
CA GLY A 110 3.27 -21.56 -10.63
C GLY A 110 2.70 -20.13 -10.58
N VAL A 111 3.47 -19.12 -10.16
CA VAL A 111 3.05 -17.71 -10.22
C VAL A 111 3.11 -17.24 -11.66
N LEU A 112 1.99 -16.69 -12.14
CA LEU A 112 1.93 -16.01 -13.42
C LEU A 112 2.18 -14.51 -13.21
N VAL A 113 3.27 -14.01 -13.80
CA VAL A 113 3.54 -12.58 -13.92
C VAL A 113 2.94 -12.11 -15.24
N ASP A 114 1.87 -11.31 -15.19
CA ASP A 114 1.05 -11.00 -16.35
C ASP A 114 0.96 -9.49 -16.60
N LYS A 115 0.59 -9.15 -17.83
CA LYS A 115 0.21 -7.80 -18.25
C LYS A 115 -1.23 -7.83 -18.76
N VAL A 116 -2.16 -7.22 -18.01
CA VAL A 116 -3.57 -7.18 -18.41
C VAL A 116 -3.83 -5.90 -19.20
N PRO A 117 -4.38 -5.97 -20.43
CA PRO A 117 -4.71 -4.77 -21.21
C PRO A 117 -5.65 -3.83 -20.44
N TYR A 118 -5.32 -2.54 -20.41
CA TYR A 118 -6.10 -1.51 -19.75
C TYR A 118 -5.95 -0.20 -20.51
N ASP A 119 -7.06 0.29 -21.06
CA ASP A 119 -7.09 1.35 -22.07
C ASP A 119 -6.08 1.05 -23.20
N GLU A 120 -5.17 1.98 -23.50
CA GLU A 120 -4.12 1.83 -24.51
C GLU A 120 -2.80 1.26 -23.95
N SER A 121 -2.83 0.71 -22.72
CA SER A 121 -1.65 0.25 -21.99
C SER A 121 -1.94 -1.03 -21.20
N PHE A 122 -1.24 -1.26 -20.07
CA PHE A 122 -1.33 -2.48 -19.29
C PHE A 122 -1.32 -2.23 -17.78
N LEU A 123 -1.98 -3.12 -17.03
CA LEU A 123 -1.81 -3.32 -15.60
C LEU A 123 -0.83 -4.46 -15.33
N HIS A 124 0.07 -4.30 -14.36
CA HIS A 124 0.97 -5.34 -13.89
C HIS A 124 0.29 -6.23 -12.84
N ILE A 125 0.33 -7.54 -13.05
CA ILE A 125 -0.37 -8.53 -12.24
C ILE A 125 0.58 -9.64 -11.78
N LEU A 126 0.40 -10.08 -10.54
CA LEU A 126 0.86 -11.36 -10.02
C LEU A 126 -0.34 -12.25 -9.71
N LYS A 127 -0.59 -13.25 -10.55
CA LYS A 127 -1.59 -14.28 -10.29
C LYS A 127 -0.92 -15.47 -9.63
N ILE A 128 -1.24 -15.68 -8.35
CA ILE A 128 -0.60 -16.65 -7.47
C ILE A 128 -1.61 -17.77 -7.19
N PRO A 129 -1.29 -19.03 -7.57
CA PRO A 129 -2.22 -20.13 -7.43
C PRO A 129 -2.40 -20.48 -5.94
N ASN A 130 -3.58 -21.00 -5.62
CA ASN A 130 -3.83 -21.65 -4.35
C ASN A 130 -2.78 -22.76 -4.11
N LYS A 131 -2.18 -22.78 -2.91
CA LYS A 131 -1.12 -23.72 -2.52
C LYS A 131 -1.64 -24.92 -1.73
N THR A 132 -2.95 -25.10 -1.67
CA THR A 132 -3.63 -26.16 -0.93
C THR A 132 -4.59 -26.95 -1.84
N GLY A 133 -5.07 -28.08 -1.35
CA GLY A 133 -6.17 -28.83 -2.01
C GLY A 133 -7.56 -28.20 -1.83
N ILE A 134 -7.71 -27.19 -0.95
CA ILE A 134 -9.01 -26.59 -0.61
C ILE A 134 -9.16 -25.28 -1.38
N LYS A 135 -10.09 -25.21 -2.33
CA LYS A 135 -10.35 -24.01 -3.14
C LYS A 135 -11.47 -23.17 -2.53
N LYS A 136 -11.10 -22.12 -1.78
CA LYS A 136 -12.05 -21.21 -1.09
C LYS A 136 -12.54 -20.06 -1.97
N GLY A 137 -11.76 -19.65 -2.97
CA GLY A 137 -12.14 -18.58 -3.89
C GLY A 137 -10.96 -17.71 -4.31
N THR A 138 -11.26 -16.56 -4.91
CA THR A 138 -10.26 -15.61 -5.43
C THR A 138 -10.22 -14.34 -4.58
N VAL A 139 -9.01 -13.91 -4.25
CA VAL A 139 -8.73 -12.63 -3.58
C VAL A 139 -8.01 -11.71 -4.56
N LEU A 140 -8.60 -10.58 -4.88
CA LEU A 140 -7.88 -9.47 -5.49
C LEU A 140 -7.18 -8.69 -4.37
N LEU A 141 -5.87 -8.47 -4.52
CA LEU A 141 -5.05 -7.74 -3.54
C LEU A 141 -4.38 -6.56 -4.21
N HIS A 142 -4.51 -5.38 -3.62
CA HIS A 142 -3.78 -4.22 -4.08
C HIS A 142 -3.33 -3.33 -2.93
N ILE A 143 -2.40 -2.47 -3.27
CA ILE A 143 -1.63 -1.64 -2.36
C ILE A 143 -2.08 -0.18 -2.44
N GLY A 144 -1.29 0.71 -1.81
CA GLY A 144 -1.58 2.13 -1.70
C GLY A 144 -0.69 3.06 -2.54
N PHE A 145 -0.31 4.18 -1.94
CA PHE A 145 0.21 5.37 -2.63
C PHE A 145 1.63 5.24 -3.22
N ASP A 146 2.45 4.36 -2.65
CA ASP A 146 3.91 4.40 -2.83
C ASP A 146 4.56 3.02 -3.00
N SER A 147 3.76 1.95 -2.98
CA SER A 147 4.28 0.59 -2.87
C SER A 147 4.31 -0.13 -4.23
N PHE A 148 4.88 -1.33 -4.26
CA PHE A 148 4.84 -2.29 -5.35
C PHE A 148 4.21 -3.59 -4.85
N ILE A 149 3.47 -4.33 -5.69
CA ILE A 149 2.89 -5.61 -5.28
C ILE A 149 3.92 -6.64 -4.83
N GLU A 150 5.16 -6.57 -5.33
CA GLU A 150 6.28 -7.40 -4.91
C GLU A 150 6.61 -7.23 -3.41
N GLU A 151 6.41 -6.03 -2.85
CA GLU A 151 6.65 -5.79 -1.42
C GLU A 151 5.69 -6.56 -0.51
N PHE A 152 4.51 -6.90 -1.03
CA PHE A 152 3.44 -7.56 -0.29
C PHE A 152 3.25 -9.01 -0.74
N TYR A 153 4.25 -9.57 -1.43
CA TYR A 153 4.19 -10.95 -1.90
C TYR A 153 4.03 -11.96 -0.76
N SER A 154 4.65 -11.75 0.41
CA SER A 154 4.46 -12.61 1.58
C SER A 154 3.01 -12.58 2.10
N ILE A 155 2.35 -11.42 2.03
CA ILE A 155 0.92 -11.30 2.35
C ILE A 155 0.08 -12.10 1.35
N ALA A 156 0.33 -11.93 0.05
CA ALA A 156 -0.39 -12.66 -0.99
C ALA A 156 -0.19 -14.18 -0.85
N LEU A 157 1.05 -14.63 -0.61
CA LEU A 157 1.34 -16.04 -0.31
C LEU A 157 0.58 -16.54 0.92
N TYR A 158 0.43 -15.72 1.95
CA TYR A 158 -0.30 -16.11 3.16
C TYR A 158 -1.76 -16.47 2.88
N PHE A 159 -2.44 -15.72 2.01
CA PHE A 159 -3.79 -16.10 1.54
C PHE A 159 -3.76 -17.42 0.77
N THR A 160 -2.73 -17.66 -0.04
CA THR A 160 -2.64 -18.86 -0.91
C THR A 160 -2.46 -20.16 -0.14
N ILE A 161 -1.70 -20.13 0.96
CA ILE A 161 -1.54 -21.29 1.86
C ILE A 161 -2.78 -21.49 2.75
N ASN A 162 -3.72 -20.54 2.75
CA ASN A 162 -4.99 -20.62 3.46
C ASN A 162 -6.18 -20.91 2.54
N GLY A 163 -5.92 -21.35 1.30
CA GLY A 163 -6.93 -21.89 0.38
C GLY A 163 -7.48 -20.93 -0.67
N TYR A 164 -6.87 -19.76 -0.84
CA TYR A 164 -7.30 -18.76 -1.82
C TYR A 164 -6.39 -18.74 -3.05
N GLU A 165 -6.94 -18.48 -4.23
CA GLU A 165 -6.14 -17.94 -5.34
C GLU A 165 -6.00 -16.43 -5.13
N VAL A 166 -4.83 -15.85 -5.40
CA VAL A 166 -4.61 -14.40 -5.26
C VAL A 166 -4.26 -13.79 -6.60
N ILE A 167 -4.88 -12.66 -6.90
CA ILE A 167 -4.51 -11.78 -8.01
C ILE A 167 -4.07 -10.46 -7.38
N ALA A 168 -2.76 -10.32 -7.20
CA ALA A 168 -2.18 -9.06 -6.74
C ALA A 168 -1.94 -8.16 -7.96
N PHE A 169 -2.30 -6.87 -7.88
CA PHE A 169 -2.13 -5.96 -9.00
C PHE A 169 -1.65 -4.57 -8.59
N ASP A 170 -0.80 -3.99 -9.44
CA ASP A 170 -0.54 -2.55 -9.45
C ASP A 170 -1.61 -1.88 -10.32
N GLY A 171 -2.49 -1.09 -9.73
CA GLY A 171 -3.47 -0.33 -10.50
C GLY A 171 -2.86 0.95 -11.11
N PRO A 172 -3.71 1.79 -11.75
CA PRO A 172 -3.30 3.10 -12.26
C PRO A 172 -2.54 3.91 -11.21
N GLY A 173 -1.36 4.44 -11.56
CA GLY A 173 -0.50 5.21 -10.64
C GLY A 173 0.38 4.38 -9.69
N GLN A 174 0.33 3.04 -9.73
CA GLN A 174 1.06 2.17 -8.80
C GLN A 174 2.17 1.38 -9.49
N GLY A 175 3.22 1.07 -8.72
CA GLY A 175 4.39 0.26 -9.09
C GLY A 175 4.75 0.21 -10.56
N LYS A 176 4.77 -1.00 -11.13
CA LYS A 176 5.19 -1.21 -12.52
C LYS A 176 4.22 -0.56 -13.52
N THR A 177 2.94 -0.48 -13.17
CA THR A 177 1.88 0.11 -14.01
C THR A 177 2.17 1.58 -14.33
N ILE A 178 2.58 2.40 -13.36
CA ILE A 178 3.02 3.78 -13.66
C ILE A 178 4.46 3.84 -14.19
N LYS A 179 5.37 3.01 -13.67
CA LYS A 179 6.81 3.10 -13.98
C LYS A 179 7.16 2.65 -15.39
N LYS A 180 6.54 1.57 -15.87
CA LYS A 180 6.90 0.91 -17.13
C LYS A 180 5.77 0.97 -18.17
N TYR A 181 4.52 1.14 -17.74
CA TYR A 181 3.36 1.23 -18.62
C TYR A 181 2.74 2.64 -18.68
N ASN A 182 3.26 3.58 -17.88
CA ASN A 182 2.88 5.00 -17.87
C ASN A 182 1.37 5.24 -17.71
N VAL A 183 0.68 4.41 -16.92
CA VAL A 183 -0.76 4.59 -16.61
C VAL A 183 -0.90 5.48 -15.37
N PRO A 184 -1.34 6.74 -15.50
CA PRO A 184 -1.44 7.68 -14.37
C PRO A 184 -2.49 7.25 -13.35
N PHE A 185 -2.36 7.74 -12.12
CA PHE A 185 -3.28 7.47 -11.03
C PHE A 185 -4.71 7.86 -11.40
N ASN A 186 -5.65 6.95 -11.16
CA ASN A 186 -7.08 7.20 -11.24
C ASN A 186 -7.76 6.61 -10.01
N PHE A 187 -8.50 7.44 -9.28
CA PHE A 187 -9.22 7.01 -8.08
C PHE A 187 -10.50 6.22 -8.39
N GLU A 188 -11.01 6.24 -9.63
CA GLU A 188 -12.16 5.43 -10.09
C GLU A 188 -11.78 3.95 -10.18
N TRP A 189 -11.50 3.34 -9.03
CA TRP A 189 -10.88 2.04 -8.89
C TRP A 189 -11.75 0.87 -9.35
N GLU A 190 -13.04 1.10 -9.54
CA GLU A 190 -13.93 0.15 -10.21
C GLU A 190 -13.46 -0.19 -11.64
N LYS A 191 -12.78 0.74 -12.33
CA LYS A 191 -12.29 0.54 -13.70
C LYS A 191 -11.23 -0.57 -13.78
N PRO A 192 -10.07 -0.47 -13.09
CA PRO A 192 -9.06 -1.53 -13.13
C PRO A 192 -9.59 -2.85 -12.54
N VAL A 193 -10.40 -2.80 -11.47
CA VAL A 193 -10.98 -4.02 -10.88
C VAL A 193 -11.89 -4.73 -11.88
N LYS A 194 -12.78 -4.00 -12.56
CA LYS A 194 -13.67 -4.57 -13.59
C LYS A 194 -12.85 -5.25 -14.70
N VAL A 195 -11.81 -4.58 -15.20
CA VAL A 195 -10.94 -5.11 -16.27
C VAL A 195 -10.27 -6.42 -15.85
N ILE A 196 -9.72 -6.49 -14.64
CA ILE A 196 -9.08 -7.70 -14.12
C ILE A 196 -10.09 -8.85 -14.00
N LEU A 197 -11.28 -8.58 -13.45
CA LEU A 197 -12.33 -9.58 -13.29
C LEU A 197 -12.84 -10.09 -14.65
N ASP A 198 -13.00 -9.20 -15.64
CA ASP A 198 -13.39 -9.57 -17.00
C ASP A 198 -12.33 -10.44 -17.67
N TYR A 199 -11.06 -10.02 -17.61
CA TYR A 199 -9.93 -10.69 -18.26
C TYR A 199 -9.76 -12.12 -17.75
N TYR A 200 -9.79 -12.32 -16.43
CA TYR A 200 -9.67 -13.64 -15.82
C TYR A 200 -11.01 -14.39 -15.68
N ARG A 201 -12.11 -13.82 -16.20
CA ARG A 201 -13.48 -14.39 -16.15
C ARG A 201 -13.93 -14.76 -14.73
N ILE A 202 -13.62 -13.89 -13.78
CA ILE A 202 -13.96 -14.08 -12.37
C ILE A 202 -15.39 -13.59 -12.16
N SER A 203 -16.26 -14.49 -11.73
CA SER A 203 -17.66 -14.18 -11.40
C SER A 203 -17.82 -13.61 -9.99
N GLU A 204 -16.87 -13.91 -9.10
CA GLU A 204 -16.91 -13.51 -7.70
C GLU A 204 -15.52 -13.45 -7.08
N ALA A 205 -15.26 -12.39 -6.29
CA ALA A 205 -14.02 -12.25 -5.55
C ALA A 205 -14.18 -11.51 -4.22
N ALA A 206 -13.20 -11.73 -3.34
CA ALA A 206 -12.87 -10.79 -2.27
C ALA A 206 -11.91 -9.71 -2.80
N LEU A 207 -11.99 -8.50 -2.27
CA LEU A 207 -11.08 -7.40 -2.58
C LEU A 207 -10.41 -6.87 -1.30
N VAL A 208 -9.08 -6.95 -1.25
CA VAL A 208 -8.26 -6.49 -0.13
C VAL A 208 -7.46 -5.27 -0.58
N GLY A 209 -7.71 -4.14 0.07
CA GLY A 209 -7.02 -2.88 -0.15
C GLY A 209 -6.20 -2.46 1.06
N ILE A 210 -4.89 -2.23 0.87
CA ILE A 210 -3.95 -1.86 1.92
C ILE A 210 -3.56 -0.38 1.82
N SER A 211 -3.56 0.35 2.94
CA SER A 211 -3.25 1.79 3.02
C SER A 211 -4.24 2.61 2.18
N LEU A 212 -3.77 3.42 1.23
CA LEU A 212 -4.61 4.07 0.22
C LEU A 212 -5.52 3.08 -0.52
N GLY A 213 -5.07 1.84 -0.67
CA GLY A 213 -5.87 0.75 -1.20
C GLY A 213 -7.18 0.55 -0.43
N GLY A 214 -7.25 0.85 0.87
CA GLY A 214 -8.48 0.71 1.66
C GLY A 214 -9.61 1.64 1.21
N TRP A 215 -9.30 2.87 0.78
CA TRP A 215 -10.31 3.75 0.18
C TRP A 215 -10.68 3.28 -1.22
N LEU A 216 -9.67 2.89 -2.02
CA LEU A 216 -9.84 2.45 -3.39
C LEU A 216 -10.66 1.14 -3.50
N CYS A 217 -10.50 0.19 -2.58
CA CYS A 217 -11.28 -1.05 -2.59
C CYS A 217 -12.76 -0.81 -2.27
N LEU A 218 -13.05 0.12 -1.36
CA LEU A 218 -14.41 0.55 -1.06
C LEU A 218 -15.03 1.28 -2.25
N ARG A 219 -14.28 2.17 -2.91
CA ARG A 219 -14.71 2.82 -4.15
C ARG A 219 -15.02 1.79 -5.24
N ALA A 220 -14.16 0.79 -5.46
CA ALA A 220 -14.45 -0.28 -6.42
C ALA A 220 -15.71 -1.07 -6.06
N ALA A 221 -15.89 -1.43 -4.79
CA ALA A 221 -17.05 -2.19 -4.33
C ALA A 221 -18.39 -1.45 -4.53
N ALA A 222 -18.37 -0.11 -4.51
CA ALA A 222 -19.55 0.72 -4.77
C ALA A 222 -20.09 0.56 -6.22
N PHE A 223 -19.29 0.05 -7.15
CA PHE A 223 -19.65 -0.04 -8.58
C PHE A 223 -19.42 -1.41 -9.21
N GLU A 224 -18.69 -2.33 -8.56
CA GLU A 224 -18.43 -3.68 -9.09
C GLU A 224 -19.14 -4.77 -8.26
N PRO A 225 -20.31 -5.26 -8.72
CA PRO A 225 -21.14 -6.19 -7.97
C PRO A 225 -20.55 -7.60 -7.83
N ARG A 226 -19.51 -7.96 -8.61
CA ARG A 226 -18.80 -9.25 -8.47
C ARG A 226 -17.89 -9.30 -7.27
N ILE A 227 -17.48 -8.15 -6.72
CA ILE A 227 -16.86 -8.11 -5.40
C ILE A 227 -17.95 -8.38 -4.36
N LYS A 228 -17.74 -9.38 -3.51
CA LYS A 228 -18.71 -9.78 -2.45
C LYS A 228 -18.21 -9.53 -1.04
N TRP A 229 -16.89 -9.55 -0.87
CA TRP A 229 -16.23 -9.32 0.40
C TRP A 229 -15.17 -8.25 0.23
N VAL A 230 -15.22 -7.21 1.04
CA VAL A 230 -14.29 -6.08 0.96
C VAL A 230 -13.54 -5.95 2.25
N ILE A 231 -12.21 -5.87 2.17
CA ILE A 231 -11.35 -5.63 3.31
C ILE A 231 -10.59 -4.33 3.07
N SER A 232 -10.92 -3.30 3.85
CA SER A 232 -10.20 -2.03 3.89
C SER A 232 -9.30 -2.02 5.12
N THR A 233 -7.98 -2.00 4.93
CA THR A 233 -7.01 -1.89 6.03
C THR A 233 -6.13 -0.65 5.87
N GLY A 234 -6.10 0.20 6.90
CA GLY A 234 -5.31 1.44 6.91
C GLY A 234 -5.78 2.53 5.93
N GLY A 235 -6.98 2.40 5.35
CA GLY A 235 -7.58 3.43 4.49
C GLY A 235 -8.18 4.59 5.28
N ALA A 236 -8.19 5.79 4.70
CA ALA A 236 -8.91 6.93 5.24
C ALA A 236 -10.36 6.94 4.75
N TYR A 237 -11.28 7.53 5.52
CA TYR A 237 -12.63 7.86 5.03
C TYR A 237 -12.59 8.92 3.91
N ASP A 238 -11.73 9.91 4.10
CA ASP A 238 -11.66 11.13 3.29
C ASP A 238 -10.26 11.72 3.46
N TYR A 239 -9.48 11.72 2.37
CA TYR A 239 -8.08 12.14 2.38
C TYR A 239 -7.91 13.64 2.63
N TYR A 240 -8.87 14.45 2.19
CA TYR A 240 -8.88 15.88 2.50
C TYR A 240 -9.07 16.11 4.00
N LYS A 241 -9.90 15.29 4.67
CA LYS A 241 -10.17 15.38 6.11
C LYS A 241 -9.07 14.81 7.01
N ILE A 242 -7.95 14.28 6.48
CA ILE A 242 -6.78 13.89 7.28
C ILE A 242 -6.20 15.09 8.03
N ALA A 243 -5.98 16.20 7.33
CA ALA A 243 -5.55 17.45 7.95
C ALA A 243 -6.62 17.94 8.95
N PRO A 244 -6.25 18.50 10.11
CA PRO A 244 -7.21 19.14 11.03
C PRO A 244 -7.97 20.29 10.37
N ALA A 245 -9.16 20.63 10.90
CA ALA A 245 -10.03 21.65 10.30
C ALA A 245 -9.34 23.01 10.08
N MET A 246 -8.54 23.45 11.05
CA MET A 246 -7.79 24.70 10.93
C MET A 246 -6.78 24.67 9.78
N ALA A 247 -6.05 23.56 9.62
CA ALA A 247 -5.10 23.40 8.52
C ALA A 247 -5.81 23.36 7.16
N ARG A 248 -6.98 22.72 7.07
CA ARG A 248 -7.80 22.68 5.85
C ARG A 248 -8.30 24.06 5.44
N TRP A 249 -8.81 24.84 6.39
CA TRP A 249 -9.21 26.23 6.14
C TRP A 249 -8.03 27.06 5.59
N THR A 250 -6.85 26.91 6.19
CA THR A 250 -5.63 27.58 5.71
C THR A 250 -5.29 27.12 4.29
N MET A 251 -5.31 25.81 4.03
CA MET A 251 -5.09 25.24 2.69
C MET A 251 -6.08 25.81 1.66
N ASP A 252 -7.37 25.90 1.98
CA ASP A 252 -8.39 26.44 1.09
C ASP A 252 -8.17 27.93 0.80
N PHE A 253 -7.78 28.71 1.82
CA PHE A 253 -7.44 30.12 1.65
C PHE A 253 -6.26 30.29 0.69
N PHE A 254 -5.15 29.58 0.92
CA PHE A 254 -3.96 29.66 0.07
C PHE A 254 -4.24 29.12 -1.34
N LYS A 255 -5.02 28.04 -1.45
CA LYS A 255 -5.50 27.50 -2.73
C LYS A 255 -6.28 28.56 -3.52
N LYS A 256 -7.22 29.26 -2.88
CA LYS A 256 -8.13 30.19 -3.54
C LYS A 256 -7.47 31.52 -3.90
N TYR A 257 -6.64 32.07 -3.02
CA TYR A 257 -6.13 33.43 -3.15
C TYR A 257 -4.62 33.53 -3.46
N MET A 258 -3.86 32.46 -3.24
CA MET A 258 -2.39 32.46 -3.33
C MET A 258 -1.84 31.29 -4.15
N ARG A 259 -2.64 30.74 -5.08
CA ARG A 259 -2.34 29.50 -5.83
C ARG A 259 -0.94 29.48 -6.43
N GLU A 260 -0.58 30.53 -7.18
CA GLU A 260 0.73 30.62 -7.84
C GLU A 260 1.88 30.64 -6.82
N GLY A 261 1.70 31.37 -5.72
CA GLY A 261 2.66 31.42 -4.62
C GLY A 261 2.82 30.04 -3.97
N SER A 262 1.72 29.34 -3.69
CA SER A 262 1.72 27.98 -3.14
C SER A 262 2.42 26.99 -4.06
N ASN A 263 2.19 27.06 -5.37
CA ASN A 263 2.90 26.24 -6.36
C ASN A 263 4.41 26.52 -6.35
N LYS A 264 4.82 27.80 -6.37
CA LYS A 264 6.24 28.18 -6.30
C LYS A 264 6.92 27.69 -5.01
N VAL A 265 6.22 27.79 -3.87
CA VAL A 265 6.72 27.29 -2.58
C VAL A 265 6.86 25.77 -2.59
N ALA A 266 5.86 25.05 -3.13
CA ALA A 266 5.91 23.60 -3.24
C ALA A 266 7.07 23.11 -4.12
N LEU A 267 7.30 23.74 -5.27
CA LEU A 267 8.41 23.44 -6.17
C LEU A 267 9.78 23.70 -5.51
N LYS A 268 9.96 24.86 -4.87
CA LYS A 268 11.17 25.15 -4.07
C LYS A 268 11.35 24.16 -2.91
N GLY A 269 10.26 23.66 -2.34
CA GLY A 269 10.29 22.61 -1.32
C GLY A 269 10.82 21.29 -1.86
N ILE A 270 10.46 20.92 -3.10
CA ILE A 270 10.97 19.72 -3.78
C ILE A 270 12.49 19.80 -3.96
N GLU A 271 13.00 20.96 -4.40
CA GLU A 271 14.44 21.20 -4.59
C GLU A 271 15.25 21.05 -3.30
N LYS A 272 14.65 21.37 -2.14
CA LYS A 272 15.31 21.27 -0.82
C LYS A 272 15.39 19.84 -0.28
N GLY A 273 14.66 18.90 -0.85
CA GLY A 273 14.62 17.52 -0.35
C GLY A 273 13.81 17.34 0.94
N GLY A 274 13.89 16.13 1.51
CA GLY A 274 13.13 15.77 2.71
C GLY A 274 11.74 15.16 2.41
N MET A 275 10.97 14.94 3.48
CA MET A 275 9.70 14.21 3.39
C MET A 275 8.62 14.97 2.60
N GLU A 276 8.59 16.31 2.71
CA GLU A 276 7.64 17.11 1.94
C GLU A 276 7.97 17.08 0.44
N ALA A 277 9.25 17.18 0.08
CA ALA A 277 9.72 16.98 -1.28
C ALA A 277 9.33 15.61 -1.83
N TRP A 278 9.51 14.56 -1.01
CA TRP A 278 9.11 13.19 -1.37
C TRP A 278 7.63 13.08 -1.64
N ARG A 279 6.78 13.56 -0.73
CA ARG A 279 5.33 13.51 -0.89
C ARG A 279 4.87 14.27 -2.13
N ASN A 280 5.35 15.50 -2.30
CA ASN A 280 4.96 16.38 -3.40
C ASN A 280 5.43 15.81 -4.75
N SER A 281 6.68 15.33 -4.84
CA SER A 281 7.19 14.70 -6.05
C SER A 281 6.46 13.39 -6.38
N ASN A 282 6.10 12.56 -5.38
CA ASN A 282 5.36 11.32 -5.61
C ASN A 282 3.94 11.61 -6.14
N ILE A 283 3.20 12.54 -5.53
CA ILE A 283 1.83 12.81 -6.01
C ILE A 283 1.83 13.36 -7.44
N MET A 284 2.74 14.27 -7.76
CA MET A 284 2.89 14.80 -9.11
C MET A 284 3.27 13.70 -10.10
N TYR A 285 4.21 12.83 -9.73
CA TYR A 285 4.62 11.72 -10.58
C TYR A 285 3.49 10.73 -10.87
N ILE A 286 2.79 10.25 -9.84
CA ILE A 286 1.77 9.22 -10.05
C ILE A 286 0.57 9.77 -10.82
N THR A 287 0.21 11.04 -10.61
CA THR A 287 -0.90 11.70 -11.31
C THR A 287 -0.52 12.23 -12.69
N LYS A 288 0.79 12.38 -12.98
CA LYS A 288 1.33 13.07 -14.16
C LYS A 288 0.83 14.52 -14.28
N ILE A 289 0.64 15.18 -13.14
CA ILE A 289 0.22 16.57 -13.06
C ILE A 289 1.42 17.41 -12.58
N ASP A 290 1.91 18.29 -13.44
CA ASP A 290 3.12 19.09 -13.19
C ASP A 290 2.87 20.33 -12.30
N VAL A 291 1.61 20.63 -12.01
CA VAL A 291 1.22 21.70 -11.10
C VAL A 291 0.91 21.12 -9.72
N PRO A 292 1.71 21.42 -8.67
CA PRO A 292 1.57 20.78 -7.35
C PRO A 292 0.16 20.86 -6.78
N MET A 293 -0.47 22.04 -6.82
CA MET A 293 -1.83 22.21 -6.29
C MET A 293 -2.87 21.42 -7.07
N ASP A 294 -2.75 21.28 -8.39
CA ASP A 294 -3.67 20.44 -9.18
C ASP A 294 -3.50 18.96 -8.81
N ALA A 295 -2.26 18.49 -8.60
CA ALA A 295 -1.98 17.12 -8.16
C ALA A 295 -2.59 16.83 -6.78
N PHE A 296 -2.49 17.77 -5.84
CA PHE A 296 -3.11 17.64 -4.51
C PHE A 296 -4.64 17.68 -4.57
N GLU A 297 -5.21 18.56 -5.38
CA GLU A 297 -6.66 18.63 -5.56
C GLU A 297 -7.22 17.36 -6.18
N TYR A 298 -6.50 16.78 -7.14
CA TYR A 298 -6.85 15.47 -7.69
C TYR A 298 -6.79 14.39 -6.61
N ALA A 299 -5.76 14.37 -5.76
CA ALA A 299 -5.70 13.44 -4.64
C ALA A 299 -6.85 13.63 -3.64
N TRP A 300 -7.26 14.88 -3.38
CA TRP A 300 -8.40 15.20 -2.51
C TRP A 300 -9.77 14.85 -3.10
N GLN A 301 -9.83 14.46 -4.37
CA GLN A 301 -11.02 13.80 -4.91
C GLN A 301 -11.26 12.44 -4.26
N MET A 302 -10.28 11.86 -3.56
CA MET A 302 -10.47 10.70 -2.68
C MET A 302 -11.13 11.10 -1.35
N ASN A 303 -12.32 11.67 -1.44
CA ASN A 303 -13.11 12.18 -0.34
C ASN A 303 -14.34 11.30 -0.08
N SER A 304 -15.12 11.67 0.94
CA SER A 304 -16.31 10.91 1.32
C SER A 304 -17.44 10.88 0.29
N GLU A 305 -17.51 11.87 -0.59
CA GLU A 305 -18.58 11.99 -1.60
C GLU A 305 -18.28 11.07 -2.78
N ASN A 306 -17.07 11.18 -3.33
CA ASN A 306 -16.60 10.34 -4.44
C ASN A 306 -16.38 8.88 -4.01
N LEU A 307 -16.36 8.56 -2.72
CA LEU A 307 -16.33 7.16 -2.27
C LEU A 307 -17.63 6.42 -2.62
N HIS A 308 -18.77 7.12 -2.63
CA HIS A 308 -20.12 6.53 -2.74
C HIS A 308 -20.35 5.34 -1.81
N ALA A 309 -20.01 5.50 -0.53
CA ALA A 309 -20.19 4.46 0.47
C ALA A 309 -21.65 3.98 0.60
N ASP A 310 -22.62 4.81 0.21
CA ASP A 310 -24.04 4.47 0.15
C ASP A 310 -24.39 3.46 -0.95
N LYS A 311 -23.53 3.25 -1.95
CA LYS A 311 -23.76 2.25 -3.01
C LYS A 311 -23.18 0.87 -2.68
N ILE A 312 -22.34 0.77 -1.65
CA ILE A 312 -21.72 -0.49 -1.24
C ILE A 312 -22.80 -1.41 -0.66
N LYS A 313 -22.91 -2.65 -1.19
CA LYS A 313 -23.88 -3.68 -0.79
C LYS A 313 -23.22 -4.97 -0.30
N GLN A 314 -21.90 -5.01 -0.25
CA GLN A 314 -21.08 -6.17 0.09
C GLN A 314 -21.00 -6.40 1.60
N ASP A 315 -20.47 -7.56 2.00
CA ASP A 315 -19.92 -7.75 3.34
C ASP A 315 -18.59 -6.97 3.42
N VAL A 316 -18.44 -6.07 4.40
CA VAL A 316 -17.29 -5.18 4.53
C VAL A 316 -16.60 -5.36 5.87
N MET A 317 -15.29 -5.50 5.86
CA MET A 317 -14.44 -5.39 7.04
C MET A 317 -13.54 -4.16 6.94
N VAL A 318 -13.47 -3.39 8.02
CA VAL A 318 -12.58 -2.23 8.16
C VAL A 318 -11.63 -2.47 9.31
N ILE A 319 -10.33 -2.51 9.01
CA ILE A 319 -9.26 -2.65 10.00
C ILE A 319 -8.56 -1.31 10.17
N THR A 320 -8.47 -0.83 11.41
CA THR A 320 -7.85 0.46 11.74
C THR A 320 -6.86 0.30 12.91
N GLY A 321 -5.69 0.92 12.78
CA GLY A 321 -4.75 1.07 13.87
C GLY A 321 -5.12 2.27 14.75
N ARG A 322 -5.21 2.08 16.07
CA ARG A 322 -5.55 3.16 17.02
C ARG A 322 -4.52 4.30 17.03
N ASP A 323 -3.25 3.98 16.75
CA ASP A 323 -2.12 4.91 16.75
C ASP A 323 -1.60 5.17 15.33
N ASP A 324 -2.45 4.98 14.31
CA ASP A 324 -2.10 5.26 12.92
C ASP A 324 -1.70 6.74 12.76
N HIS A 325 -0.41 6.97 12.51
CA HIS A 325 0.17 8.30 12.38
C HIS A 325 -0.08 8.95 11.02
N PHE A 326 -0.54 8.19 10.01
CA PHE A 326 -0.94 8.73 8.71
C PHE A 326 -2.43 9.02 8.67
N ILE A 327 -3.25 8.10 9.19
CA ILE A 327 -4.70 8.20 9.15
C ILE A 327 -5.25 8.44 10.56
N PRO A 328 -5.72 9.66 10.87
CA PRO A 328 -6.24 9.97 12.20
C PRO A 328 -7.43 9.08 12.55
N PHE A 329 -7.38 8.42 13.71
CA PHE A 329 -8.45 7.52 14.17
C PHE A 329 -9.84 8.15 14.20
N ARG A 330 -9.94 9.48 14.36
CA ARG A 330 -11.22 10.22 14.28
C ARG A 330 -11.99 10.01 12.97
N LEU A 331 -11.33 9.53 11.91
CA LEU A 331 -11.96 9.22 10.63
C LEU A 331 -12.60 7.82 10.58
N HIS A 332 -12.31 6.95 11.54
CA HIS A 332 -12.85 5.59 11.60
C HIS A 332 -14.38 5.57 11.75
N ALA A 333 -14.92 6.21 12.79
CA ALA A 333 -16.36 6.20 13.03
C ALA A 333 -17.19 6.81 11.87
N PRO A 334 -16.78 7.93 11.24
CA PRO A 334 -17.40 8.43 10.01
C PRO A 334 -17.41 7.41 8.86
N LEU A 335 -16.32 6.67 8.64
CA LEU A 335 -16.26 5.61 7.63
C LEU A 335 -17.31 4.52 7.92
N ILE A 336 -17.31 3.96 9.14
CA ILE A 336 -18.26 2.91 9.52
C ILE A 336 -19.71 3.39 9.34
N LYS A 337 -20.03 4.59 9.81
CA LYS A 337 -21.38 5.18 9.69
C LYS A 337 -21.80 5.39 8.22
N SER A 338 -20.85 5.63 7.31
CA SER A 338 -21.14 5.85 5.90
C SER A 338 -21.55 4.59 5.15
N LEU A 339 -21.14 3.40 5.63
CA LEU A 339 -21.43 2.08 5.04
C LEU A 339 -22.85 1.58 5.36
N LYS A 340 -23.83 2.49 5.41
CA LYS A 340 -25.22 2.23 5.83
C LYS A 340 -25.96 1.18 5.01
N ASN A 341 -25.48 0.92 3.81
CA ASN A 341 -26.12 0.05 2.82
C ASN A 341 -25.36 -1.27 2.59
N ALA A 342 -24.19 -1.42 3.22
CA ALA A 342 -23.42 -2.66 3.16
C ALA A 342 -24.25 -3.80 3.77
N LYS A 343 -24.08 -5.02 3.24
CA LYS A 343 -24.80 -6.21 3.73
C LYS A 343 -24.42 -6.51 5.19
N SER A 344 -23.15 -6.35 5.53
CA SER A 344 -22.69 -6.30 6.91
C SER A 344 -21.42 -5.47 7.02
N VAL A 345 -21.18 -4.91 8.20
CA VAL A 345 -19.95 -4.18 8.51
C VAL A 345 -19.31 -4.80 9.74
N THR A 346 -18.03 -5.17 9.64
CA THR A 346 -17.20 -5.63 10.76
C THR A 346 -16.06 -4.62 10.94
N ASP A 347 -16.02 -3.91 12.06
CA ASP A 347 -14.93 -3.01 12.40
C ASP A 347 -13.95 -3.66 13.38
N ILE A 348 -12.66 -3.54 13.10
CA ILE A 348 -11.57 -4.00 13.95
C ILE A 348 -10.66 -2.82 14.24
N VAL A 349 -10.45 -2.53 15.52
CA VAL A 349 -9.53 -1.50 15.97
C VAL A 349 -8.38 -2.16 16.74
N PHE A 350 -7.21 -2.25 16.11
CA PHE A 350 -6.02 -2.74 16.78
C PHE A 350 -5.38 -1.66 17.64
N THR A 351 -4.93 -2.08 18.81
CA THR A 351 -4.34 -1.23 19.86
C THR A 351 -2.89 -1.64 20.14
N LYS A 352 -2.21 -0.90 21.01
CA LYS A 352 -0.83 -1.23 21.40
C LYS A 352 -0.71 -2.63 22.02
N LYS A 353 -1.76 -3.13 22.67
CA LYS A 353 -1.80 -4.48 23.26
C LYS A 353 -1.70 -5.57 22.20
N ASP A 354 -2.17 -5.27 20.99
CA ASP A 354 -2.15 -6.17 19.85
C ASP A 354 -0.83 -6.11 19.07
N HIS A 355 0.06 -5.17 19.43
CA HIS A 355 1.25 -4.78 18.64
C HIS A 355 0.94 -4.36 17.19
N ALA A 356 -0.32 -4.06 16.86
CA ALA A 356 -0.79 -3.77 15.50
C ALA A 356 -1.47 -2.39 15.38
N SER A 357 -1.25 -1.46 16.33
CA SER A 357 -1.92 -0.15 16.31
C SER A 357 -1.39 0.85 15.29
N ASN A 358 -0.26 0.59 14.64
CA ASN A 358 0.30 1.48 13.63
C ASN A 358 -0.37 1.26 12.26
N HIS A 359 -0.06 2.16 11.32
CA HIS A 359 -0.58 2.11 9.96
C HIS A 359 -0.40 0.73 9.31
N CYS A 360 -1.49 0.20 8.73
CA CYS A 360 -1.55 -1.11 8.10
C CYS A 360 -1.10 -2.27 8.99
N SER A 361 -1.41 -2.20 10.30
CA SER A 361 -1.07 -3.23 11.29
C SER A 361 0.43 -3.48 11.43
N THR A 362 1.27 -2.51 11.03
CA THR A 362 2.73 -2.59 11.17
C THR A 362 3.09 -2.84 12.63
N GLY A 363 3.87 -3.90 12.86
CA GLY A 363 4.19 -4.45 14.17
C GLY A 363 3.50 -5.78 14.47
N ASN A 364 2.39 -6.13 13.80
CA ASN A 364 1.79 -7.47 13.91
C ASN A 364 0.95 -7.82 12.68
N ILE A 365 1.63 -8.00 11.54
CA ILE A 365 0.98 -8.31 10.26
C ILE A 365 0.24 -9.65 10.34
N LYS A 366 0.80 -10.66 11.02
CA LYS A 366 0.16 -11.97 11.16
C LYS A 366 -1.22 -11.88 11.79
N LEU A 367 -1.38 -11.14 12.89
CA LEU A 367 -2.68 -10.97 13.54
C LEU A 367 -3.71 -10.36 12.58
N SER A 368 -3.29 -9.36 11.79
CA SER A 368 -4.14 -8.75 10.78
C SER A 368 -4.56 -9.75 9.71
N LEU A 369 -3.64 -10.59 9.23
CA LEU A 369 -3.93 -11.60 8.20
C LEU A 369 -4.83 -12.73 8.72
N ASP A 370 -4.56 -13.22 9.93
CA ASP A 370 -5.42 -14.21 10.60
C ASP A 370 -6.84 -13.68 10.76
N THR A 371 -6.97 -12.41 11.16
CA THR A 371 -8.27 -11.74 11.28
C THR A 371 -9.01 -11.69 9.94
N MET A 372 -8.30 -11.32 8.85
CA MET A 372 -8.86 -11.29 7.50
C MET A 372 -9.33 -12.65 7.01
N ILE A 373 -8.50 -13.68 7.18
CA ILE A 373 -8.80 -15.04 6.71
C ILE A 373 -9.96 -15.63 7.51
N ASN A 374 -9.94 -15.50 8.83
CA ASN A 374 -11.03 -15.99 9.69
C ASN A 374 -12.36 -15.32 9.34
N TRP A 375 -12.32 -14.01 9.05
CA TRP A 375 -13.51 -13.27 8.62
C TRP A 375 -14.01 -13.72 7.24
N LEU A 376 -13.13 -13.85 6.24
CA LEU A 376 -13.50 -14.34 4.91
C LEU A 376 -14.06 -15.76 4.97
N ASP A 377 -13.38 -16.66 5.66
CA ASP A 377 -13.81 -18.06 5.81
C ASP A 377 -15.21 -18.14 6.43
N LYS A 378 -15.51 -17.30 7.42
CA LYS A 378 -16.84 -17.21 8.02
C LYS A 378 -17.86 -16.69 7.00
N LYS A 379 -17.55 -15.59 6.30
CA LYS A 379 -18.48 -14.95 5.36
C LYS A 379 -18.77 -15.78 4.10
N ILE A 380 -17.79 -16.56 3.64
CA ILE A 380 -17.97 -17.50 2.52
C ILE A 380 -18.87 -18.67 2.94
N LYS A 381 -18.78 -19.15 4.18
CA LYS A 381 -19.66 -20.20 4.71
C LYS A 381 -21.11 -19.72 4.96
N GLU A 382 -21.31 -18.43 5.19
CA GLU A 382 -22.62 -17.80 5.38
C GLU A 382 -23.35 -17.52 4.04
N LYS A 383 -22.66 -17.62 2.90
CA LYS A 383 -23.21 -17.44 1.57
C LYS A 383 -23.99 -18.69 1.15
#